data_AF-A0A959TXB5-F1
#
_entry.id   AF-A0A959TXB5-F1
#
_cell.length_a   1.000
_cell.length_b   1.000
_cell.length_c   1.000
_cell.angle_alpha   90.00
_cell.angle_beta   90.00
_cell.angle_gamma   90.00
#
_symmetry.space_group_name_H-M   'P 1'
#
loop_
_entity.id
_entity.type
_entity.pdbx_description
1 polymer ?
#
loop_
_entity_poly.entity_id
_entity_poly.type
_entity_poly.pdbx_seq_one_letter_code
_entity_poly.pdbx_strand_id
1 'polypeptide(L)'
;MGPHTRYDLFMSERAQGHGWLERLAARWKVPVGRVLVILLVFALTGTTVMLLKRPVVAWVAGDQGEQPLLFTIAYYVLILPIYNLLLLIYGTVFGQFRFFWGFEKRFFRRIFDRGRRSGDQ
;
A
#
# COMPACT_ATOMS: atom_id res chain seq x y z
N MET A 1 -17.79 32.44 -44.98
CA MET A 1 -18.07 32.29 -43.54
C MET A 1 -18.95 31.06 -43.35
N GLY A 2 -18.34 29.93 -43.01
CA GLY A 2 -18.98 28.60 -43.02
C GLY A 2 -18.49 27.72 -41.87
N PRO A 3 -19.23 26.66 -41.54
CA PRO A 3 -19.54 26.25 -40.17
C PRO A 3 -18.57 25.18 -39.63
N HIS A 4 -17.27 25.44 -39.67
CA HIS A 4 -16.28 24.47 -39.22
C HIS A 4 -15.95 24.54 -37.72
N THR A 5 -16.37 25.59 -37.02
CA THR A 5 -15.96 25.84 -35.62
C THR A 5 -16.78 25.07 -34.56
N ARG A 6 -17.90 24.43 -34.93
CA ARG A 6 -18.79 23.76 -33.95
C ARG A 6 -18.38 22.31 -33.64
N TYR A 7 -17.62 21.64 -34.51
CA TYR A 7 -17.19 20.26 -34.30
C TYR A 7 -15.97 20.15 -33.38
N ASP A 8 -15.08 21.12 -33.42
CA ASP A 8 -13.85 21.12 -32.62
C ASP A 8 -14.13 21.29 -31.12
N LEU A 9 -15.18 22.05 -30.77
CA LEU A 9 -15.61 22.25 -29.39
C LEU A 9 -16.27 21.00 -28.80
N PHE A 10 -16.94 20.20 -29.64
CA PHE A 10 -17.66 18.98 -29.22
C PHE A 10 -16.71 17.79 -29.02
N MET A 11 -15.55 17.78 -29.68
CA MET A 11 -14.53 16.74 -29.55
C MET A 11 -13.63 16.90 -28.31
N SER A 12 -13.62 18.06 -27.65
CA SER A 12 -12.90 18.28 -26.38
C SER A 12 -13.64 17.79 -25.12
N GLU A 13 -14.92 17.40 -25.22
CA GLU A 13 -15.72 16.91 -24.08
C GLU A 13 -15.74 15.37 -23.93
N ARG A 14 -15.26 14.62 -24.91
CA ARG A 14 -15.50 13.15 -25.02
C ARG A 14 -14.43 12.24 -24.40
N ALA A 15 -13.62 12.71 -23.45
CA ALA A 15 -12.58 11.87 -22.85
C ALA A 15 -12.27 12.12 -21.38
N GLN A 16 -13.21 12.69 -20.61
CA GLN A 16 -13.08 12.77 -19.16
C GLN A 16 -13.98 11.75 -18.46
N GLY A 17 -13.60 10.49 -18.62
CA GLY A 17 -14.06 9.38 -17.80
C GLY A 17 -12.87 8.60 -17.28
N HIS A 18 -11.86 9.26 -16.70
CA HIS A 18 -10.73 8.54 -16.12
C HIS A 18 -11.24 7.76 -14.91
N GLY A 19 -11.51 6.46 -15.09
CA GLY A 19 -12.01 5.59 -14.04
C GLY A 19 -11.09 5.67 -12.81
N TRP A 20 -11.63 5.48 -11.61
CA TRP A 20 -10.82 5.54 -10.38
C TRP A 20 -9.59 4.61 -10.44
N LEU A 21 -9.73 3.46 -11.10
CA LEU A 21 -8.64 2.52 -11.38
C LEU A 21 -7.55 3.10 -12.29
N GLU A 22 -7.93 3.90 -13.29
CA GLU A 22 -6.99 4.55 -14.22
C GLU A 22 -6.21 5.67 -13.52
N ARG A 23 -6.86 6.40 -12.61
CA ARG A 23 -6.17 7.38 -11.75
C ARG A 23 -5.14 6.72 -10.84
N LEU A 24 -5.45 5.55 -10.27
CA LEU A 24 -4.51 4.77 -9.47
C LEU A 24 -3.37 4.18 -10.31
N ALA A 25 -3.71 3.62 -11.47
CA ALA A 25 -2.76 3.10 -12.45
C ALA A 25 -1.73 4.18 -12.83
N ALA A 26 -2.20 5.39 -13.16
CA ALA A 26 -1.35 6.54 -13.45
C ALA A 26 -0.48 6.95 -12.25
N ARG A 27 -1.06 7.03 -11.05
CA ARG A 27 -0.34 7.41 -9.82
C ARG A 27 0.78 6.44 -9.46
N TRP A 28 0.55 5.14 -9.66
CA TRP A 28 1.52 4.08 -9.36
C TRP A 28 2.36 3.68 -10.56
N LYS A 29 2.12 4.28 -11.74
CA LYS A 29 2.79 3.99 -13.01
C LYS A 29 2.73 2.50 -13.38
N VAL A 30 1.56 1.89 -13.21
CA VAL A 30 1.31 0.47 -13.52
C VAL A 30 0.04 0.33 -14.36
N PRO A 31 -0.06 -0.69 -15.24
CA PRO A 31 -1.29 -0.95 -15.99
C PRO A 31 -2.46 -1.28 -15.07
N VAL A 32 -3.69 -0.95 -15.51
CA VAL A 32 -4.94 -1.14 -14.74
C VAL A 32 -5.11 -2.57 -14.22
N GLY A 33 -4.78 -3.58 -15.03
CA GLY A 33 -4.85 -4.99 -14.60
C GLY A 33 -3.95 -5.32 -13.41
N ARG A 34 -2.76 -4.68 -13.30
CA ARG A 34 -1.88 -4.86 -12.13
C ARG A 34 -2.41 -4.14 -10.90
N VAL A 35 -3.13 -3.04 -11.06
CA VAL A 35 -3.77 -2.34 -9.92
C VAL A 35 -4.77 -3.27 -9.23
N LEU A 36 -5.58 -4.02 -9.98
CA LEU A 36 -6.53 -4.98 -9.41
C LEU A 36 -5.81 -6.06 -8.60
N VAL A 37 -4.71 -6.61 -9.13
CA VAL A 37 -3.88 -7.58 -8.39
C VAL A 37 -3.29 -6.97 -7.12
N ILE A 38 -2.78 -5.73 -7.19
CA ILE A 38 -2.25 -5.02 -6.03
C ILE A 38 -3.33 -4.80 -4.97
N LEU A 39 -4.53 -4.39 -5.36
CA LEU A 39 -5.67 -4.21 -4.45
C LEU A 39 -6.09 -5.54 -3.81
N LEU A 40 -6.08 -6.64 -4.58
CA LEU A 40 -6.34 -7.98 -4.06
C LEU A 40 -5.28 -8.42 -3.05
N VAL A 41 -4.00 -8.17 -3.34
CA VAL A 41 -2.90 -8.42 -2.39
C VAL A 41 -3.08 -7.58 -1.12
N PHE A 42 -3.48 -6.31 -1.23
CA PHE A 42 -3.76 -5.47 -0.06
C PHE A 42 -4.95 -5.98 0.76
N ALA A 43 -6.01 -6.47 0.11
CA ALA A 43 -7.14 -7.07 0.80
C ALA A 43 -6.70 -8.35 1.54
N LEU A 44 -6.00 -9.26 0.87
CA LEU A 44 -5.52 -10.51 1.46
C LEU A 44 -4.56 -10.25 2.62
N THR A 45 -3.56 -9.39 2.44
CA THR A 45 -2.61 -9.02 3.51
C THR A 45 -3.32 -8.37 4.70
N GLY A 46 -4.28 -7.48 4.46
CA GLY A 46 -5.10 -6.87 5.51
C GLY A 46 -5.93 -7.89 6.29
N THR A 47 -6.57 -8.83 5.59
CA THR A 47 -7.31 -9.94 6.23
C THR A 47 -6.38 -10.82 7.05
N THR A 48 -5.21 -11.20 6.51
CA THR A 48 -4.23 -12.04 7.20
C THR A 48 -3.75 -11.41 8.50
N VAL A 49 -3.50 -10.09 8.53
CA VAL A 49 -3.07 -9.45 9.79
C VAL A 49 -4.21 -9.28 10.80
N MET A 50 -5.44 -9.01 10.35
CA MET A 50 -6.60 -9.03 11.24
C MET A 50 -6.77 -10.40 11.90
N LEU A 51 -6.53 -11.48 11.14
CA LEU A 51 -6.53 -12.84 11.65
C LEU A 51 -5.35 -13.11 12.58
N LEU A 52 -4.15 -12.59 12.31
CA LEU A 52 -2.97 -12.72 13.17
C LEU A 52 -3.12 -12.02 14.52
N LYS A 53 -3.87 -10.90 14.58
CA LYS A 53 -4.11 -10.17 15.83
C LYS A 53 -4.78 -11.04 16.89
N ARG A 54 -5.75 -11.88 16.50
CA ARG A 54 -6.53 -12.71 17.45
C ARG A 54 -5.69 -13.75 18.20
N PRO A 55 -4.92 -14.64 17.55
CA PRO A 55 -4.07 -15.59 18.24
C PRO A 55 -2.94 -14.90 18.98
N VAL A 56 -2.39 -13.78 18.47
CA VAL A 56 -1.32 -13.08 19.19
C VAL A 56 -1.85 -12.46 20.48
N VAL A 57 -3.00 -11.79 20.46
CA VAL A 57 -3.63 -11.27 21.67
C VAL A 57 -4.05 -12.40 22.60
N ALA A 58 -4.56 -13.52 22.09
CA ALA A 58 -4.96 -14.66 22.91
C ALA A 58 -3.76 -15.40 23.55
N TRP A 59 -2.64 -15.53 22.85
CA TRP A 59 -1.39 -16.07 23.41
C TRP A 59 -0.81 -15.16 24.50
N VAL A 60 -0.92 -13.84 24.31
CA VAL A 60 -0.34 -12.85 25.23
C VAL A 60 -1.24 -12.58 26.43
N ALA A 61 -2.56 -12.63 26.28
CA ALA A 61 -3.53 -12.46 27.38
C ALA A 61 -3.71 -13.73 28.23
N GLY A 62 -2.88 -14.76 28.02
CA GLY A 62 -2.85 -15.97 28.84
C GLY A 62 -2.42 -15.66 30.27
N ASP A 63 -3.40 -15.70 31.17
CA ASP A 63 -3.29 -15.88 32.63
C ASP A 63 -2.72 -14.75 33.50
N GLN A 64 -2.30 -13.61 32.94
CA GLN A 64 -1.90 -12.45 33.75
C GLN A 64 -2.62 -11.18 33.28
N GLY A 65 -3.55 -10.71 34.12
CA GLY A 65 -4.49 -9.61 33.83
C GLY A 65 -3.88 -8.22 33.64
N GLU A 66 -2.58 -8.12 33.45
CA GLU A 66 -1.86 -6.87 33.19
C GLU A 66 -1.25 -6.97 31.79
N GLN A 67 -1.84 -6.30 30.80
CA GLN A 67 -1.19 -6.15 29.49
C GLN A 67 -0.09 -5.10 29.64
N PRO A 68 1.20 -5.46 29.69
CA PRO A 68 2.21 -4.46 29.90
C PRO A 68 2.28 -3.64 28.62
N LEU A 69 2.04 -2.33 28.72
CA LEU A 69 1.98 -1.42 27.56
C LEU A 69 3.19 -1.59 26.63
N LEU A 70 4.35 -1.94 27.18
CA LEU A 70 5.57 -2.28 26.45
C LEU A 70 5.38 -3.42 25.44
N PHE A 71 4.63 -4.48 25.77
CA PHE A 71 4.35 -5.59 24.85
C PHE A 71 3.40 -5.17 23.73
N THR A 72 2.39 -4.38 24.04
CA THR A 72 1.46 -3.85 23.01
C THR A 72 2.22 -2.95 22.03
N ILE A 73 3.11 -2.09 22.53
CA ILE A 73 3.99 -1.27 21.69
C ILE A 73 4.92 -2.16 20.86
N ALA A 74 5.58 -3.14 21.48
CA ALA A 74 6.45 -4.08 20.78
C ALA A 74 5.70 -4.85 19.68
N TYR A 75 4.45 -5.25 19.92
CA TYR A 75 3.59 -5.88 18.92
C TYR A 75 3.34 -4.97 17.71
N TYR A 76 2.98 -3.71 17.91
CA TYR A 76 2.79 -2.76 16.80
C TYR A 76 4.11 -2.44 16.06
N VAL A 77 5.24 -2.47 16.76
CA VAL A 77 6.56 -2.31 16.15
C VAL A 77 6.95 -3.54 15.34
N LEU A 78 6.63 -4.76 15.81
CA LEU A 78 6.99 -6.02 15.16
C LEU A 78 6.03 -6.41 14.04
N ILE A 79 4.76 -6.01 14.11
CA ILE A 79 3.80 -6.27 13.03
C ILE A 79 4.15 -5.45 11.77
N LEU A 80 4.82 -4.31 11.91
CA LEU A 80 5.29 -3.49 10.79
C LEU A 80 6.24 -4.25 9.84
N PRO A 81 7.36 -4.85 10.28
CA PRO A 81 8.21 -5.65 9.40
C PRO A 81 7.50 -6.92 8.89
N ILE A 82 6.63 -7.54 9.70
CA ILE A 82 5.83 -8.70 9.26
C ILE A 82 4.92 -8.33 8.08
N TYR A 83 4.23 -7.17 8.14
CA TYR A 83 3.41 -6.68 7.04
C TYR A 83 4.20 -6.50 5.74
N ASN A 84 5.40 -5.93 5.85
CA ASN A 84 6.27 -5.73 4.69
C ASN A 84 6.69 -7.07 4.07
N LEU A 85 7.03 -8.07 4.91
CA LEU A 85 7.32 -9.42 4.46
C LEU A 85 6.11 -10.08 3.78
N LEU A 86 4.91 -9.95 4.36
CA LEU A 86 3.68 -10.46 3.76
C LEU A 86 3.43 -9.83 2.40
N LEU A 87 3.53 -8.50 2.26
CA LEU A 87 3.40 -7.82 0.97
C LEU A 87 4.40 -8.36 -0.06
N LEU A 88 5.61 -8.69 0.36
CA LEU A 88 6.62 -9.27 -0.51
C LEU A 88 6.27 -10.70 -0.93
N ILE A 89 5.80 -11.54 0.00
CA ILE A 89 5.36 -12.94 -0.26
C ILE A 89 4.13 -12.96 -1.18
N TYR A 90 3.08 -12.19 -0.90
CA TYR A 90 1.96 -12.12 -1.82
C TYR A 90 2.40 -11.49 -3.16
N GLY A 91 3.29 -10.50 -3.13
CA GLY A 91 3.90 -9.94 -4.32
C GLY A 91 4.64 -10.98 -5.17
N THR A 92 5.34 -11.94 -4.59
CA THR A 92 5.98 -13.04 -5.34
C THR A 92 4.94 -14.01 -5.89
N VAL A 93 3.94 -14.40 -5.10
CA VAL A 93 2.86 -15.31 -5.52
C VAL A 93 2.12 -14.79 -6.75
N PHE A 94 1.85 -13.47 -6.80
CA PHE A 94 1.15 -12.83 -7.91
C PHE A 94 2.07 -12.26 -9.01
N GLY A 95 3.39 -12.52 -8.95
CA GLY A 95 4.36 -12.05 -9.95
C GLY A 95 4.62 -10.53 -9.96
N GLN A 96 4.27 -9.82 -8.89
CA GLN A 96 4.44 -8.37 -8.71
C GLN A 96 5.59 -7.99 -7.76
N PHE A 97 6.52 -8.91 -7.47
CA PHE A 97 7.63 -8.70 -6.52
C PHE A 97 8.39 -7.39 -6.73
N ARG A 98 8.77 -7.05 -7.97
CA ARG A 98 9.54 -5.82 -8.27
C ARG A 98 8.79 -4.54 -7.89
N PHE A 99 7.46 -4.54 -8.02
CA PHE A 99 6.62 -3.42 -7.64
C PHE A 99 6.60 -3.23 -6.13
N PHE A 100 6.34 -4.32 -5.38
CA PHE A 100 6.30 -4.30 -3.92
C PHE A 100 7.67 -4.03 -3.30
N TRP A 101 8.74 -4.62 -3.82
CA TRP A 101 10.11 -4.32 -3.40
C TRP A 101 10.47 -2.84 -3.58
N GLY A 102 10.04 -2.23 -4.69
CA GLY A 102 10.18 -0.79 -4.91
C GLY A 102 9.33 0.05 -3.94
N PHE A 103 8.14 -0.42 -3.60
CA PHE A 103 7.24 0.22 -2.65
C PHE A 103 7.81 0.18 -1.22
N GLU A 104 8.24 -0.99 -0.76
CA GLU A 104 8.86 -1.22 0.55
C GLU A 104 10.14 -0.39 0.71
N LYS A 105 11.04 -0.40 -0.29
CA LYS A 105 12.24 0.45 -0.24
C LYS A 105 11.91 1.94 -0.13
N ARG A 106 10.86 2.42 -0.80
CA ARG A 106 10.41 3.82 -0.64
C ARG A 106 9.83 4.09 0.74
N PHE A 107 9.21 3.10 1.38
CA PHE A 107 8.70 3.20 2.75
C PHE A 107 9.86 3.26 3.76
N PHE A 108 10.77 2.29 3.70
CA PHE A 108 11.98 2.25 4.54
C PHE A 108 12.86 3.47 4.35
N ARG A 109 13.07 3.91 3.11
CA ARG A 109 13.85 5.12 2.85
C ARG A 109 13.26 6.34 3.54
N ARG A 110 11.94 6.50 3.63
CA ARG A 110 11.33 7.64 4.36
C ARG A 110 11.49 7.54 5.87
N ILE A 111 11.49 6.32 6.41
CA ILE A 111 11.68 6.08 7.86
C ILE A 111 13.15 6.32 8.23
N PHE A 112 14.09 5.77 7.47
CA PHE A 112 15.52 5.86 7.75
C PHE A 112 16.16 7.18 7.29
N ASP A 113 15.78 7.77 6.14
CA ASP A 113 16.38 9.05 5.69
C ASP A 113 15.95 10.25 6.55
N ARG A 114 14.93 10.12 7.40
CA ARG A 114 14.62 11.14 8.41
C ARG A 114 15.73 11.31 9.46
N GLY A 115 16.65 10.34 9.59
CA GLY A 115 17.79 10.43 10.48
C GLY A 115 18.99 11.23 9.95
N ARG A 116 19.01 11.66 8.67
CA ARG A 116 20.20 12.32 8.06
C ARG A 116 20.02 13.79 7.67
N ARG A 117 19.04 14.53 8.22
CA ARG A 117 18.85 15.97 7.94
C ARG A 117 19.09 16.88 9.15
N SER A 118 20.02 16.51 10.03
CA SER A 118 20.42 17.37 11.14
C SER A 118 21.94 17.34 11.26
N GLY A 119 22.61 17.96 10.30
CA GLY A 119 24.07 17.95 10.21
C GLY A 119 24.66 18.91 9.18
N ASP A 120 23.99 20.03 8.88
CA ASP A 120 24.63 21.20 8.27
C ASP A 120 24.00 22.44 8.94
N GLN A 121 24.66 22.89 10.02
CA GLN A 121 24.65 24.27 10.50
C GLN A 121 25.99 24.88 10.11
#